data_AF-A0A7S2XTK8-F1
#
_entry.id   AF-A0A7S2XTK8-F1
#
_cell.length_a   1.000
_cell.length_b   1.000
_cell.length_c   1.000
_cell.angle_alpha   90.00
_cell.angle_beta   90.00
_cell.angle_gamma   90.00
#
_symmetry.space_group_name_H-M   'P 1'
#
loop_
_entity.id
_entity.type
_entity.pdbx_description
1 polymer ?
#
loop_
_entity_poly.entity_id
_entity_poly.type
_entity_poly.pdbx_seq_one_letter_code
_entity_poly.pdbx_strand_id
1 'polypeptide(L)'
;LLKPLVFPVEGFDHVYGRDIINSIDDIDGYGDAGAEEAAMEAIGARQEYGSEKTPADSPVGSLKDKWRLLPHFLKLRGLMRQHIDSFDHFVTTEMKQIVQSPSACEIRSDHDPKFYLRYTDCWVGEPSVEEDAYAFSQATPFQCRLRDCTYSAPIYVNVRYTRGRQIVIKKKVLVGRMPIMLRSSKCLLSHKTERQLAAMKECPYDPGGYFVIKGVEKVILIQEQLSKNRVIIEKDPKGCVSASITSSTHERKSKAYILVKNGKVYMKNNTLG
;
A
#
# COMPACT_ATOMS: atom_id res chain seq x y z
N LEU A 1 24.09 -37.48 15.82
CA LEU A 1 24.69 -36.86 17.01
C LEU A 1 23.97 -35.54 17.28
N LEU A 2 22.88 -35.59 18.06
CA LEU A 2 21.97 -34.47 18.31
C LEU A 2 22.43 -33.73 19.57
N LYS A 3 22.76 -32.44 19.45
CA LYS A 3 22.88 -31.53 20.59
C LYS A 3 21.51 -30.89 20.87
N PRO A 4 21.11 -30.72 22.14
CA PRO A 4 19.90 -30.00 22.49
C PRO A 4 20.06 -28.50 22.20
N LEU A 5 19.03 -27.91 21.59
CA LEU A 5 18.90 -26.45 21.41
C LEU A 5 18.22 -25.86 22.64
N VAL A 6 18.85 -24.86 23.25
CA VAL A 6 18.30 -24.03 24.33
C VAL A 6 17.83 -22.72 23.72
N PHE A 7 16.59 -22.32 23.99
CA PHE A 7 16.06 -21.02 23.57
C PHE A 7 16.17 -20.03 24.74
N PRO A 8 16.73 -18.83 24.54
CA PRO A 8 16.62 -17.74 25.50
C PRO A 8 15.24 -17.08 25.35
N VAL A 9 14.60 -16.85 26.50
CA VAL A 9 13.39 -16.04 26.63
C VAL A 9 13.85 -14.68 27.11
N GLU A 10 13.95 -13.71 26.20
CA GLU A 10 14.12 -12.30 26.57
C GLU A 10 13.08 -11.44 25.85
N GLY A 11 12.65 -10.42 26.59
CA GLY A 11 11.41 -9.66 26.41
C GLY A 11 11.35 -8.85 25.12
N PHE A 12 10.14 -8.78 24.58
CA PHE A 12 9.77 -7.79 23.58
C PHE A 12 9.13 -6.61 24.31
N ASP A 13 9.92 -5.56 24.57
CA ASP A 13 9.42 -4.25 25.02
C ASP A 13 10.00 -3.13 24.13
N HIS A 14 9.09 -2.47 23.40
CA HIS A 14 9.22 -1.17 22.70
C HIS A 14 10.29 -1.08 21.57
N VAL A 15 10.15 -0.37 20.45
CA VAL A 15 9.79 1.04 20.19
C VAL A 15 9.57 1.19 18.67
N TYR A 16 8.47 1.79 18.20
CA TYR A 16 8.44 2.57 16.95
C TYR A 16 7.27 3.55 17.02
N GLY A 17 7.59 4.85 17.04
CA GLY A 17 6.60 5.92 17.04
C GLY A 17 7.13 7.18 17.69
N ARG A 18 8.15 7.81 17.09
CA ARG A 18 8.60 9.15 17.52
C ARG A 18 8.96 10.13 16.42
N ASP A 19 8.83 9.77 15.16
CA ASP A 19 9.14 10.67 14.06
C ASP A 19 7.87 10.90 13.25
N ILE A 20 7.63 12.13 12.80
CA ILE A 20 6.44 12.67 12.08
C ILE A 20 5.41 13.39 13.00
N ILE A 21 5.85 14.40 13.77
CA ILE A 21 4.94 15.44 14.31
C ILE A 21 5.39 16.87 13.92
N ASN A 22 6.46 17.05 13.15
CA ASN A 22 6.94 18.38 12.78
C ASN A 22 6.81 18.64 11.27
N SER A 23 5.57 18.76 10.78
CA SER A 23 5.24 19.51 9.57
C SER A 23 3.73 19.38 9.33
N ILE A 24 2.95 20.41 9.68
CA ILE A 24 1.68 20.82 9.08
C ILE A 24 1.16 21.95 9.98
N ASP A 25 1.75 23.13 9.78
CA ASP A 25 1.03 24.38 9.88
C ASP A 25 0.74 24.82 8.44
N ASP A 26 -0.36 25.53 8.25
CA ASP A 26 -0.89 26.12 6.99
C ASP A 26 -1.89 25.25 6.19
N ILE A 27 -3.19 25.50 6.40
CA ILE A 27 -4.13 26.13 5.43
C ILE A 27 -5.61 25.81 5.76
N ASP A 28 -6.39 26.89 5.86
CA ASP A 28 -7.81 27.01 6.21
C ASP A 28 -8.84 26.61 5.14
N GLY A 29 -10.12 26.48 5.56
CA GLY A 29 -11.21 27.26 4.94
C GLY A 29 -12.55 26.55 4.61
N TYR A 30 -13.65 27.09 5.20
CA TYR A 30 -15.11 26.91 4.97
C TYR A 30 -15.85 25.75 5.68
N GLY A 31 -16.95 25.94 6.44
CA GLY A 31 -17.68 27.13 6.92
C GLY A 31 -18.98 26.71 7.65
N ASP A 32 -19.47 27.54 8.58
CA ASP A 32 -20.91 27.68 8.92
C ASP A 32 -21.14 29.09 9.51
N ALA A 33 -21.82 29.93 8.75
CA ALA A 33 -21.97 31.37 8.98
C ALA A 33 -22.93 31.72 10.14
N GLY A 34 -23.59 30.73 10.76
CA GLY A 34 -24.41 30.93 11.96
C GLY A 34 -23.63 30.86 13.28
N ALA A 35 -22.42 30.29 13.26
CA ALA A 35 -21.55 30.18 14.43
C ALA A 35 -20.55 31.34 14.56
N GLU A 36 -20.41 32.15 13.51
CA GLU A 36 -19.38 33.20 13.41
C GLU A 36 -19.74 34.46 14.22
N GLU A 37 -21.04 34.80 14.32
CA GLU A 37 -21.47 36.00 15.06
C GLU A 37 -21.40 35.78 16.59
N ALA A 38 -21.70 34.57 17.07
CA ALA A 38 -21.52 34.19 18.47
C ALA A 38 -20.04 33.94 18.84
N ALA A 39 -19.19 33.58 17.87
CA ALA A 39 -17.75 33.42 18.07
C ALA A 39 -16.99 34.77 18.04
N MET A 40 -17.41 35.73 17.22
CA MET A 40 -16.77 37.05 17.15
C MET A 40 -16.94 37.88 18.43
N GLU A 41 -18.04 37.72 19.16
CA GLU A 41 -18.24 38.42 20.44
C GLU A 41 -17.37 37.84 21.58
N ALA A 42 -16.90 36.59 21.45
CA ALA A 42 -15.99 35.95 22.39
C ALA A 42 -14.48 36.16 22.06
N ILE A 43 -14.15 36.59 20.84
CA ILE A 43 -12.77 36.85 20.38
C ILE A 43 -12.35 38.32 20.62
N GLY A 44 -13.22 39.14 21.20
CA GLY A 44 -12.93 40.51 21.65
C GLY A 44 -12.09 40.62 22.92
N ALA A 45 -11.43 39.56 23.39
CA ALA A 45 -10.44 39.65 24.46
C ALA A 45 -9.05 39.84 23.84
N ARG A 46 -8.57 41.08 23.86
CA ARG A 46 -7.20 41.51 23.54
C ARG A 46 -6.19 40.42 23.91
N GLN A 47 -5.58 39.78 22.90
CA GLN A 47 -4.42 38.94 23.12
C GLN A 47 -3.24 39.87 23.42
N GLU A 48 -2.88 39.99 24.69
CA GLU A 48 -1.71 40.75 25.13
C GLU A 48 -0.45 40.14 24.51
N TYR A 49 0.28 40.96 23.75
CA TYR A 49 1.60 40.64 23.21
C TYR A 49 2.55 40.42 24.41
N GLY A 50 2.87 39.16 24.71
CA GLY A 50 3.68 38.80 25.89
C GLY A 50 3.17 37.64 26.76
N SER A 51 2.11 36.94 26.37
CA SER A 51 1.68 35.72 27.07
C SER A 51 2.73 34.60 26.93
N GLU A 52 3.45 34.29 28.01
CA GLU A 52 4.43 33.19 28.14
C GLU A 52 3.83 31.77 28.00
N LYS A 53 2.52 31.65 27.77
CA LYS A 53 1.84 30.35 27.70
C LYS A 53 1.78 29.85 26.27
N THR A 54 2.56 28.82 25.98
CA THR A 54 2.45 28.03 24.74
C THR A 54 1.24 27.09 24.81
N PRO A 55 0.74 26.56 23.67
CA PRO A 55 -0.30 25.53 23.66
C PRO A 55 0.06 24.28 24.50
N ALA A 56 1.36 24.05 24.76
CA ALA A 56 1.86 22.98 25.62
C ALA A 56 1.70 23.28 27.13
N ASP A 57 1.50 24.56 27.51
CA ASP A 57 1.25 25.00 28.89
C ASP A 57 -0.25 24.97 29.25
N SER A 58 -1.09 24.56 28.31
CA SER A 58 -2.51 24.32 28.57
C SER A 58 -2.68 23.08 29.47
N PRO A 59 -3.61 23.11 30.44
CA PRO A 59 -3.85 21.96 31.30
C PRO A 59 -4.22 20.74 30.44
N VAL A 60 -3.63 19.58 30.76
CA VAL A 60 -3.93 18.32 30.05
C VAL A 60 -5.45 18.12 30.06
N GLY A 61 -6.04 18.06 28.86
CA GLY A 61 -7.48 17.90 28.68
C GLY A 61 -8.02 16.71 29.46
N SER A 62 -9.26 16.83 29.94
CA SER A 62 -9.88 15.76 30.72
C SER A 62 -9.99 14.47 29.89
N LEU A 63 -10.03 13.29 30.54
CA LEU A 63 -10.22 12.01 29.83
C LEU A 63 -11.50 12.00 28.97
N LYS A 64 -12.48 12.86 29.29
CA LYS A 64 -13.72 13.05 28.50
C LYS A 64 -13.42 13.59 27.10
N ASP A 65 -12.30 14.26 26.87
CA ASP A 65 -11.92 14.84 25.57
C ASP A 65 -11.16 13.87 24.64
N LYS A 66 -10.95 12.60 25.04
CA LYS A 66 -10.24 11.59 24.23
C LYS A 66 -10.84 11.42 22.83
N TRP A 67 -12.15 11.63 22.67
CA TRP A 67 -12.83 11.52 21.37
C TRP A 67 -12.25 12.46 20.31
N ARG A 68 -11.64 13.58 20.71
CA ARG A 68 -10.99 14.53 19.79
C ARG A 68 -9.84 13.91 18.99
N LEU A 69 -9.23 12.84 19.50
CA LEU A 69 -8.18 12.11 18.78
C LEU A 69 -8.71 11.41 17.52
N LEU A 70 -9.98 11.00 17.49
CA LEU A 70 -10.54 10.26 16.37
C LEU A 70 -10.63 11.11 15.09
N PRO A 71 -11.18 12.35 15.11
CA PRO A 71 -11.12 13.25 13.95
C PRO A 71 -9.70 13.50 13.45
N HIS A 72 -8.73 13.73 14.34
CA HIS A 72 -7.33 13.93 13.93
C HIS A 72 -6.72 12.67 13.32
N PHE A 73 -7.00 11.50 13.90
CA PHE A 73 -6.59 10.21 13.34
C PHE A 73 -7.20 9.98 11.95
N LEU A 74 -8.49 10.25 11.77
CA LEU A 74 -9.17 10.09 10.48
C LEU A 74 -8.72 11.12 9.44
N LYS A 75 -8.35 12.34 9.84
CA LYS A 75 -7.74 13.32 8.92
C LYS A 75 -6.38 12.84 8.39
N LEU A 76 -5.57 12.22 9.24
CA LEU A 76 -4.24 11.72 8.86
C LEU A 76 -4.30 10.39 8.11
N ARG A 77 -5.05 9.43 8.64
CA ARG A 77 -5.09 8.07 8.13
C ARG A 77 -6.25 7.82 7.19
N GLY A 78 -7.37 8.53 7.24
CA GLY A 78 -8.55 8.22 6.40
C GLY A 78 -9.10 6.80 6.59
N LEU A 79 -10.24 6.52 5.95
CA LEU A 79 -10.88 5.20 6.02
C LEU A 79 -10.33 4.22 4.97
N MET A 80 -10.06 4.69 3.74
CA MET A 80 -9.64 3.85 2.61
C MET A 80 -8.13 3.70 2.44
N ARG A 81 -7.36 4.16 3.42
CA ARG A 81 -5.91 4.26 3.31
C ARG A 81 -5.20 2.91 3.30
N GLN A 82 -5.78 1.88 3.89
CA GLN A 82 -5.23 0.52 3.80
C GLN A 82 -5.13 0.05 2.35
N HIS A 83 -6.13 0.37 1.52
CA HIS A 83 -6.10 0.07 0.08
C HIS A 83 -5.07 0.94 -0.65
N ILE A 84 -5.11 2.25 -0.40
CA ILE A 84 -4.27 3.22 -1.11
C ILE A 84 -2.78 3.02 -0.78
N ASP A 85 -2.42 2.89 0.49
CA ASP A 85 -1.03 2.69 0.93
C ASP A 85 -0.46 1.38 0.41
N SER A 86 -1.26 0.30 0.40
CA SER A 86 -0.85 -1.00 -0.16
C SER A 86 -0.57 -0.88 -1.66
N PHE A 87 -1.46 -0.23 -2.41
CA PHE A 87 -1.27 -0.02 -3.84
C PHE A 87 -0.07 0.88 -4.15
N ASP A 88 0.11 1.97 -3.39
CA ASP A 88 1.25 2.87 -3.54
C ASP A 88 2.57 2.17 -3.23
N HIS A 89 2.62 1.36 -2.18
CA HIS A 89 3.79 0.53 -1.88
C HIS A 89 4.10 -0.47 -3.00
N PHE A 90 3.07 -1.13 -3.54
CA PHE A 90 3.22 -2.06 -4.65
C PHE A 90 3.83 -1.38 -5.88
N VAL A 91 3.26 -0.25 -6.31
CA VAL A 91 3.70 0.46 -7.53
C VAL A 91 5.08 1.10 -7.39
N THR A 92 5.41 1.61 -6.20
CA THR A 92 6.68 2.33 -5.98
C THR A 92 7.84 1.40 -5.66
N THR A 93 7.58 0.34 -4.90
CA THR A 93 8.61 -0.49 -4.26
C THR A 93 8.56 -1.93 -4.77
N GLU A 94 7.46 -2.65 -4.55
CA GLU A 94 7.41 -4.09 -4.84
C GLU A 94 7.57 -4.39 -6.33
N MET A 95 6.99 -3.57 -7.22
CA MET A 95 7.13 -3.75 -8.66
C MET A 95 8.60 -3.73 -9.10
N LYS A 96 9.42 -2.86 -8.50
CA LYS A 96 10.87 -2.83 -8.76
C LYS A 96 11.57 -4.06 -8.22
N GLN A 97 11.19 -4.51 -7.02
CA GLN A 97 11.73 -5.73 -6.43
C GLN A 97 11.41 -6.97 -7.28
N ILE A 98 10.19 -7.06 -7.83
CA ILE A 98 9.77 -8.13 -8.74
C ILE A 98 10.65 -8.15 -9.98
N VAL A 99 10.86 -7.00 -10.63
CA VAL A 99 11.68 -6.89 -11.84
C VAL A 99 13.17 -7.15 -11.56
N GLN A 100 13.64 -6.85 -10.34
CA GLN A 100 15.02 -7.07 -9.92
C GLN A 100 15.28 -8.47 -9.34
N SER A 101 14.23 -9.28 -9.13
CA SER A 101 14.36 -10.65 -8.63
C SER A 101 15.27 -11.48 -9.55
N PRO A 102 16.19 -12.33 -9.01
CA PRO A 102 17.07 -13.17 -9.81
C PRO A 102 16.32 -14.04 -10.84
N SER A 103 15.10 -14.46 -10.52
CA SER A 103 14.26 -15.29 -11.38
C SER A 103 13.63 -14.54 -12.57
N ALA A 104 13.51 -13.21 -12.50
CA ALA A 104 12.79 -12.40 -13.49
C ALA A 104 13.67 -11.33 -14.17
N CYS A 105 14.79 -10.96 -13.55
CA CYS A 105 15.65 -9.86 -14.00
C CYS A 105 16.29 -10.14 -15.36
N GLU A 106 16.65 -11.39 -15.65
CA GLU A 106 17.33 -11.79 -16.89
C GLU A 106 16.63 -12.96 -17.57
N ILE A 107 16.25 -12.75 -18.82
CA ILE A 107 15.69 -13.76 -19.72
C ILE A 107 16.82 -14.23 -20.63
N ARG A 108 17.04 -15.54 -20.68
CA ARG A 108 18.02 -16.19 -21.58
C ARG A 108 17.29 -17.01 -22.64
N SER A 109 17.90 -17.18 -23.81
CA SER A 109 17.38 -18.07 -24.85
C SER A 109 17.93 -19.48 -24.65
N ASP A 110 17.07 -20.50 -24.81
CA ASP A 110 17.49 -21.90 -24.84
C ASP A 110 18.23 -22.26 -26.15
N HIS A 111 18.00 -21.50 -27.23
CA HIS A 111 18.58 -21.75 -28.55
C HIS A 111 19.89 -21.01 -28.79
N ASP A 112 19.96 -19.73 -28.41
CA ASP A 112 21.18 -18.92 -28.54
C ASP A 112 21.73 -18.58 -27.14
N PRO A 113 22.77 -19.29 -26.65
CA PRO A 113 23.38 -19.04 -25.35
C PRO A 113 23.99 -17.64 -25.22
N LYS A 114 24.24 -16.93 -26.33
CA LYS A 114 24.77 -15.56 -26.32
C LYS A 114 23.66 -14.53 -26.17
N PHE A 115 22.40 -14.91 -26.42
CA PHE A 115 21.27 -14.01 -26.28
C PHE A 115 20.81 -13.90 -24.83
N TYR A 116 20.82 -12.69 -24.29
CA TYR A 116 20.12 -12.36 -23.06
C TYR A 116 19.37 -11.03 -23.17
N LEU A 117 18.28 -10.91 -22.41
CA LEU A 117 17.53 -9.67 -22.18
C LEU A 117 17.42 -9.47 -20.67
N ARG A 118 17.88 -8.32 -20.20
CA ARG A 118 17.87 -7.96 -18.78
C ARG A 118 17.09 -6.68 -18.53
N TYR A 119 16.16 -6.74 -17.59
CA TYR A 119 15.47 -5.55 -17.10
C TYR A 119 16.38 -4.80 -16.11
N THR A 120 16.50 -3.49 -16.30
CA THR A 120 17.32 -2.62 -15.44
C THR A 120 16.47 -1.86 -14.43
N ASP A 121 15.33 -1.35 -14.87
CA ASP A 121 14.42 -0.55 -14.04
C ASP A 121 13.00 -0.61 -14.60
N CYS A 122 12.01 -0.33 -13.76
CA CYS A 122 10.60 -0.27 -14.13
C CYS A 122 9.85 0.82 -13.35
N TRP A 123 8.87 1.44 -14.00
CA TRP A 123 7.98 2.41 -13.36
C TRP A 123 6.63 2.49 -14.07
N VAL A 124 5.62 2.94 -13.33
CA VAL A 124 4.30 3.26 -13.88
C VAL A 124 4.27 4.74 -14.25
N GLY A 125 3.82 5.02 -15.48
CA GLY A 125 3.61 6.36 -16.00
C GLY A 125 2.30 6.99 -15.51
N GLU A 126 1.79 7.96 -16.27
CA GLU A 126 0.54 8.65 -15.95
C GLU A 126 -0.68 8.00 -16.62
N PRO A 127 -1.86 8.05 -15.98
CA PRO A 127 -3.10 7.55 -16.54
C PRO A 127 -3.41 8.17 -17.91
N SER A 128 -3.63 7.30 -18.89
CA SER A 128 -3.86 7.69 -20.27
C SER A 128 -4.85 6.75 -20.96
N VAL A 129 -5.46 7.20 -22.03
CA VAL A 129 -6.27 6.37 -22.93
C VAL A 129 -5.68 6.49 -24.33
N GLU A 130 -5.67 5.38 -25.05
CA GLU A 130 -5.29 5.34 -26.46
C GLU A 130 -6.48 5.83 -27.28
N GLU A 131 -6.28 6.92 -28.03
CA GLU A 131 -7.33 7.49 -28.89
C GLU A 131 -7.24 6.94 -30.30
N ASP A 132 -6.04 7.00 -30.89
CA ASP A 132 -5.68 6.48 -32.21
C ASP A 132 -4.36 5.71 -32.13
N ALA A 133 -3.99 5.00 -33.21
CA ALA A 133 -2.93 3.97 -33.24
C ALA A 133 -1.54 4.34 -32.67
N TYR A 134 -1.26 5.62 -32.34
CA TYR A 134 -0.07 6.06 -31.62
C TYR A 134 -0.29 7.32 -30.74
N ALA A 135 -1.54 7.71 -30.49
CA ALA A 135 -1.87 8.91 -29.73
C ALA A 135 -2.46 8.54 -28.35
N PHE A 136 -1.79 9.00 -27.30
CA PHE A 136 -2.25 8.84 -25.92
C PHE A 136 -2.68 10.20 -25.37
N SER A 137 -3.93 10.29 -24.90
CA SER A 137 -4.41 11.45 -24.16
C SER A 137 -4.43 11.14 -22.67
N GLN A 138 -4.26 12.17 -21.84
CA GLN A 138 -4.41 12.04 -20.39
C GLN A 138 -5.86 11.69 -20.07
N ALA A 139 -6.06 10.66 -19.25
CA ALA A 139 -7.39 10.18 -18.92
C ALA A 139 -7.82 10.66 -17.54
N THR A 140 -9.06 11.11 -17.41
CA THR A 140 -9.72 11.29 -16.10
C THR A 140 -10.56 10.06 -15.76
N PRO A 141 -10.76 9.73 -14.46
CA PRO A 141 -11.64 8.62 -14.09
C PRO A 141 -13.08 8.80 -14.60
N PHE A 142 -13.63 10.01 -14.52
CA PHE A 142 -14.92 10.37 -15.12
C PHE A 142 -15.03 10.02 -16.62
N GLN A 143 -14.01 10.34 -17.42
CA GLN A 143 -14.00 9.96 -18.84
C GLN A 143 -14.00 8.43 -19.02
N CYS A 144 -13.26 7.71 -18.19
CA CYS A 144 -13.22 6.26 -18.24
C CYS A 144 -14.55 5.60 -17.89
N ARG A 145 -15.30 6.19 -16.94
CA ARG A 145 -16.66 5.76 -16.60
C ARG A 145 -17.62 5.91 -17.79
N LEU A 146 -17.59 7.08 -18.46
CA LEU A 146 -18.51 7.36 -19.57
C LEU A 146 -18.20 6.58 -20.87
N ARG A 147 -16.92 6.30 -21.12
CA ARG A 147 -16.47 5.65 -22.36
C ARG A 147 -16.30 4.14 -22.24
N ASP A 148 -16.77 3.53 -21.16
CA ASP A 148 -16.59 2.11 -20.85
C ASP A 148 -15.14 1.62 -20.98
N CYS A 149 -14.17 2.48 -20.65
CA CYS A 149 -12.75 2.14 -20.73
C CYS A 149 -12.13 1.95 -19.34
N THR A 150 -10.89 1.46 -19.32
CA THR A 150 -10.18 1.15 -18.07
C THR A 150 -9.24 2.29 -17.71
N TYR A 151 -9.42 2.86 -16.52
CA TYR A 151 -8.52 3.88 -15.99
C TYR A 151 -7.16 3.25 -15.64
N SER A 152 -6.20 3.42 -16.55
CA SER A 152 -4.91 2.72 -16.49
C SER A 152 -3.76 3.60 -16.94
N ALA A 153 -2.57 3.29 -16.46
CA ALA A 153 -1.32 3.95 -16.82
C ALA A 153 -0.34 2.97 -17.48
N PRO A 154 0.50 3.44 -18.42
CA PRO A 154 1.50 2.61 -19.08
C PRO A 154 2.62 2.20 -18.10
N ILE A 155 3.05 0.95 -18.18
CA ILE A 155 4.21 0.43 -17.47
C ILE A 155 5.42 0.53 -18.40
N TYR A 156 6.44 1.24 -17.97
CA TYR A 156 7.69 1.40 -18.71
C TYR A 156 8.81 0.63 -18.05
N VAL A 157 9.70 0.07 -18.87
CA VAL A 157 10.93 -0.59 -18.43
C VAL A 157 12.14 -0.12 -19.22
N ASN A 158 13.30 -0.21 -18.59
CA ASN A 158 14.58 -0.11 -19.27
C ASN A 158 15.12 -1.52 -19.48
N VAL A 159 15.49 -1.86 -20.72
CA VAL A 159 16.03 -3.18 -21.06
C VAL A 159 17.43 -3.06 -21.65
N ARG A 160 18.27 -4.04 -21.31
CA ARG A 160 19.58 -4.27 -21.92
C ARG A 160 19.55 -5.64 -22.56
N TYR A 161 19.82 -5.74 -23.85
CA TYR A 161 19.83 -7.02 -24.54
C TYR A 161 20.95 -7.10 -25.57
N THR A 162 21.32 -8.33 -25.94
CA THR A 162 22.34 -8.60 -26.96
C THR A 162 21.72 -8.65 -28.35
N ARG A 163 22.32 -7.95 -29.31
CA ARG A 163 22.00 -8.04 -30.73
C ARG A 163 23.27 -8.45 -31.49
N GLY A 164 23.40 -9.75 -31.78
CA GLY A 164 24.63 -10.31 -32.34
C GLY A 164 25.80 -10.15 -31.37
N ARG A 165 26.82 -9.37 -31.75
CA ARG A 165 28.01 -9.10 -30.90
C ARG A 165 27.90 -7.82 -30.06
N GLN A 166 26.82 -7.04 -30.19
CA GLN A 166 26.67 -5.76 -29.51
C GLN A 166 25.63 -5.83 -28.39
N ILE A 167 25.88 -5.09 -27.31
CA ILE A 167 24.91 -4.90 -26.21
C ILE A 167 24.14 -3.61 -26.49
N VAL A 168 22.82 -3.72 -26.63
CA VAL A 168 21.90 -2.61 -26.89
C VAL A 168 21.15 -2.27 -25.60
N ILE A 169 21.08 -0.98 -25.27
CA ILE A 169 20.28 -0.48 -24.15
C ILE A 169 19.10 0.30 -24.72
N LYS A 170 17.88 -0.16 -24.45
CA LYS A 170 16.64 0.52 -24.85
C LYS A 170 15.94 1.03 -23.60
N LYS A 171 15.77 2.35 -23.52
CA LYS A 171 15.08 3.01 -22.41
C LYS A 171 13.60 3.21 -22.73
N LYS A 172 12.77 3.29 -21.69
CA LYS A 172 11.34 3.63 -21.78
C LYS A 172 10.58 2.75 -22.77
N VAL A 173 10.71 1.43 -22.64
CA VAL A 173 9.94 0.45 -23.40
C VAL A 173 8.60 0.23 -22.72
N LEU A 174 7.50 0.43 -23.44
CA LEU A 174 6.17 0.09 -22.98
C LEU A 174 6.01 -1.43 -22.95
N VAL A 175 5.64 -2.01 -21.80
CA VAL A 175 5.42 -3.46 -21.65
C VAL A 175 3.97 -3.83 -21.36
N GLY A 176 3.15 -2.86 -20.97
CA GLY A 176 1.75 -3.09 -20.66
C GLY A 176 1.12 -1.89 -19.99
N ARG A 177 -0.09 -2.07 -19.46
CA ARG A 177 -0.83 -1.05 -18.71
C ARG A 177 -1.28 -1.59 -17.37
N MET A 178 -1.19 -0.76 -16.34
CA MET A 178 -1.64 -1.06 -14.98
C MET A 178 -2.91 -0.25 -14.69
N PRO A 179 -4.02 -0.89 -14.29
CA PRO A 179 -5.16 -0.16 -13.73
C PRO A 179 -4.73 0.65 -12.51
N ILE A 180 -5.11 1.92 -12.45
CA ILE A 180 -4.70 2.82 -11.37
C ILE A 180 -5.84 2.95 -10.37
N MET A 181 -5.54 2.76 -9.09
CA MET A 181 -6.50 2.95 -8.01
C MET A 181 -6.80 4.44 -7.83
N LEU A 182 -8.08 4.80 -7.71
CA LEU A 182 -8.48 6.19 -7.49
C LEU A 182 -7.92 6.70 -6.15
N ARG A 183 -7.48 7.96 -6.13
CA ARG A 183 -6.80 8.64 -5.00
C ARG A 183 -5.42 8.08 -4.62
N SER A 184 -4.88 7.10 -5.34
CA SER A 184 -3.48 6.67 -5.16
C SER A 184 -2.48 7.70 -5.67
N SER A 185 -1.20 7.54 -5.30
CA SER A 185 -0.10 8.42 -5.73
C SER A 185 0.05 8.56 -7.25
N LYS A 186 -0.42 7.59 -8.04
CA LYS A 186 -0.41 7.62 -9.52
C LYS A 186 -1.73 8.08 -10.14
N CYS A 187 -2.75 8.34 -9.32
CA CYS A 187 -4.02 8.86 -9.79
C CYS A 187 -3.93 10.37 -10.07
N LEU A 188 -4.57 10.81 -11.15
CA LEU A 188 -4.68 12.22 -11.52
C LEU A 188 -5.40 13.06 -10.45
N LEU A 189 -6.28 12.43 -9.67
CA LEU A 189 -7.05 13.07 -8.60
C LEU A 189 -6.25 13.26 -7.30
N SER A 190 -5.04 12.72 -7.23
CA SER A 190 -4.19 12.87 -6.05
C SER A 190 -3.77 14.32 -5.85
N HIS A 191 -3.81 14.78 -4.60
CA HIS A 191 -3.44 16.14 -4.19
C HIS A 191 -4.19 17.28 -4.91
N LYS A 192 -5.37 17.01 -5.48
CA LYS A 192 -6.23 18.03 -6.08
C LYS A 192 -7.12 18.71 -5.04
N THR A 193 -7.29 20.02 -5.17
CA THR A 193 -8.24 20.78 -4.34
C THR A 193 -9.68 20.48 -4.75
N GLU A 194 -10.64 20.78 -3.87
CA GLU A 194 -12.07 20.55 -4.15
C GLU A 194 -12.53 21.26 -5.44
N ARG A 195 -12.05 22.49 -5.67
CA ARG A 195 -12.34 23.24 -6.91
C ARG A 195 -11.79 22.53 -8.16
N GLN A 196 -10.59 21.97 -8.07
CA GLN A 196 -9.99 21.21 -9.19
C GLN A 196 -10.74 19.90 -9.45
N LEU A 197 -11.18 19.21 -8.39
CA LEU A 197 -11.99 17.99 -8.51
C LEU A 197 -13.35 18.29 -9.16
N ALA A 198 -14.01 19.39 -8.74
CA ALA A 198 -15.25 19.84 -9.36
C ALA A 198 -15.07 20.13 -10.86
N ALA A 199 -13.97 20.80 -11.25
CA ALA A 199 -13.63 21.02 -12.66
C ALA A 199 -13.39 19.70 -13.43
N MET A 200 -12.91 18.66 -12.75
CA MET A 200 -12.74 17.31 -13.30
C MET A 200 -14.02 16.45 -13.23
N LYS A 201 -15.14 16.99 -12.75
CA LYS A 201 -16.41 16.29 -12.53
C LYS A 201 -16.30 15.11 -11.54
N GLU A 202 -15.46 15.27 -10.52
CA GLU A 202 -15.27 14.29 -9.45
C GLU A 202 -15.75 14.85 -8.11
N CYS A 203 -16.27 13.98 -7.25
CA CYS A 203 -16.74 14.36 -5.93
C CYS A 203 -15.56 14.47 -4.94
N PRO A 204 -15.42 15.58 -4.18
CA PRO A 204 -14.38 15.71 -3.16
C PRO A 204 -14.54 14.68 -2.02
N TYR A 205 -15.78 14.29 -1.72
CA TYR A 205 -16.11 13.32 -0.67
C TYR A 205 -16.07 11.86 -1.13
N ASP A 206 -15.73 11.60 -2.40
CA ASP A 206 -15.46 10.23 -2.84
C ASP A 206 -14.20 9.69 -2.13
N PRO A 207 -14.33 8.60 -1.35
CA PRO A 207 -13.22 8.06 -0.57
C PRO A 207 -12.11 7.44 -1.42
N GLY A 208 -12.37 7.10 -2.69
CA GLY A 208 -11.41 6.39 -3.55
C GLY A 208 -11.10 4.98 -3.09
N GLY A 209 -9.94 4.44 -3.46
CA GLY A 209 -9.52 3.08 -3.06
C GLY A 209 -10.07 1.94 -3.94
N TYR A 210 -10.65 2.28 -5.10
CA TYR A 210 -11.21 1.33 -6.06
C TYR A 210 -10.68 1.60 -7.48
N PHE A 211 -11.02 0.72 -8.42
CA PHE A 211 -10.59 0.77 -9.81
C PHE A 211 -11.76 1.01 -10.75
N VAL A 212 -11.55 1.74 -11.85
CA VAL A 212 -12.51 1.83 -12.96
C VAL A 212 -12.05 0.88 -14.07
N ILE A 213 -12.75 -0.24 -14.25
CA ILE A 213 -12.43 -1.29 -15.22
C ILE A 213 -13.58 -1.41 -16.21
N LYS A 214 -13.32 -1.06 -17.46
CA LYS A 214 -14.33 -1.05 -18.55
C LYS A 214 -15.61 -0.31 -18.14
N GLY A 215 -15.47 0.93 -17.67
CA GLY A 215 -16.59 1.76 -17.20
C GLY A 215 -17.12 1.43 -15.80
N VAL A 216 -16.82 0.23 -15.27
CA VAL A 216 -17.39 -0.25 -14.00
C VAL A 216 -16.41 -0.06 -12.84
N GLU A 217 -16.90 0.43 -11.72
CA GLU A 217 -16.16 0.57 -10.47
C GLU A 217 -16.02 -0.78 -9.76
N LYS A 218 -14.79 -1.13 -9.36
CA LYS A 218 -14.46 -2.41 -8.74
C LYS A 218 -13.54 -2.22 -7.54
N VAL A 219 -13.94 -2.82 -6.42
CA VAL A 219 -13.16 -2.84 -5.17
C VAL A 219 -12.57 -4.22 -4.98
N ILE A 220 -11.30 -4.29 -4.54
CA ILE A 220 -10.70 -5.55 -4.08
C ILE A 220 -11.05 -5.69 -2.60
N LEU A 221 -11.78 -6.75 -2.24
CA LEU A 221 -12.11 -7.02 -0.83
C LEU A 221 -10.87 -7.50 -0.08
N ILE A 222 -10.67 -6.95 1.13
CA ILE A 222 -9.61 -7.40 2.03
C ILE A 222 -9.94 -8.83 2.48
N GLN A 223 -8.97 -9.74 2.31
CA GLN A 223 -9.08 -11.13 2.74
C GLN A 223 -8.25 -11.36 3.99
N GLU A 224 -8.89 -11.82 5.05
CA GLU A 224 -8.19 -12.31 6.23
C GLU A 224 -7.56 -13.67 5.94
N GLN A 225 -6.29 -13.83 6.32
CA GLN A 225 -5.57 -15.09 6.21
C GLN A 225 -4.89 -15.43 7.54
N LEU A 226 -4.80 -16.72 7.85
CA LEU A 226 -4.03 -17.18 9.00
C LEU A 226 -2.57 -16.71 8.90
N SER A 227 -2.04 -16.30 10.05
CA SER A 227 -0.64 -15.88 10.16
C SER A 227 0.29 -16.99 9.69
N LYS A 228 1.12 -16.68 8.71
CA LYS A 228 2.20 -17.55 8.22
C LYS A 228 3.37 -17.48 9.20
N ASN A 229 4.25 -18.48 9.16
CA ASN A 229 5.47 -18.54 9.97
C ASN A 229 5.20 -18.43 11.50
N ARG A 230 4.01 -18.84 11.94
CA ARG A 230 3.59 -18.88 13.34
C ARG A 230 3.17 -20.29 13.72
N VAL A 231 3.57 -20.74 14.91
CA VAL A 231 3.10 -22.01 15.48
C VAL A 231 1.67 -21.84 15.95
N ILE A 232 0.77 -22.67 15.43
CA ILE A 232 -0.63 -22.74 15.84
C ILE A 232 -0.82 -24.07 16.57
N ILE A 233 -1.30 -24.02 17.81
CA ILE A 233 -1.57 -25.20 18.63
C ILE A 233 -3.08 -25.40 18.66
N GLU A 234 -3.52 -26.57 18.23
CA GLU A 234 -4.93 -26.97 18.19
C GLU A 234 -5.12 -28.25 19.01
N LYS A 235 -6.34 -28.46 19.49
CA LYS A 235 -6.73 -29.69 20.18
C LYS A 235 -7.77 -30.38 19.30
N ASP A 236 -7.45 -31.59 18.86
CA ASP A 236 -8.38 -32.40 18.09
C ASP A 236 -9.63 -32.74 18.93
N PRO A 237 -10.78 -33.07 18.31
CA PRO A 237 -11.97 -33.50 19.04
C PRO A 237 -11.74 -34.69 19.99
N LYS A 238 -10.71 -35.51 19.72
CA LYS A 238 -10.27 -36.63 20.57
C LYS A 238 -9.43 -36.21 21.78
N GLY A 239 -9.19 -34.91 21.95
CA GLY A 239 -8.39 -34.34 23.01
C GLY A 239 -6.87 -34.37 22.78
N CYS A 240 -6.40 -34.89 21.64
CA CYS A 240 -4.99 -34.88 21.29
C CYS A 240 -4.53 -33.47 20.89
N VAL A 241 -3.41 -33.02 21.45
CA VAL A 241 -2.80 -31.73 21.08
C VAL A 241 -1.98 -31.91 19.81
N SER A 242 -2.19 -31.02 18.84
CA SER A 242 -1.42 -30.94 17.62
C SER A 242 -0.86 -29.52 17.45
N ALA A 243 0.33 -29.40 16.88
CA ALA A 243 0.89 -28.12 16.47
C ALA A 243 1.06 -28.12 14.95
N SER A 244 0.67 -27.02 14.31
CA SER A 244 0.86 -26.82 12.88
C SER A 244 1.60 -25.53 12.60
N ILE A 245 2.47 -25.57 11.60
CA ILE A 245 3.27 -24.43 11.15
C ILE A 245 3.16 -24.37 9.64
N THR A 246 2.57 -23.28 9.14
CA THR A 246 2.55 -22.99 7.70
C THR A 246 3.69 -22.02 7.40
N SER A 247 4.80 -22.57 6.92
CA SER A 247 5.98 -21.78 6.54
C SER A 247 5.82 -21.29 5.11
N SER A 248 5.95 -19.98 4.90
CA SER A 248 5.89 -19.35 3.59
C SER A 248 7.12 -18.48 3.40
N THR A 249 7.95 -18.86 2.44
CA THR A 249 9.01 -18.01 1.88
C THR A 249 8.58 -17.50 0.50
N HIS A 250 9.40 -16.65 -0.13
CA HIS A 250 9.15 -16.16 -1.49
C HIS A 250 9.12 -17.30 -2.52
N GLU A 251 9.89 -18.37 -2.28
CA GLU A 251 10.06 -19.48 -3.23
C GLU A 251 9.17 -20.68 -2.92
N ARG A 252 8.89 -20.95 -1.63
CA ARG A 252 8.23 -22.19 -1.22
C ARG A 252 7.24 -21.95 -0.09
N LYS A 253 6.12 -22.66 -0.18
CA LYS A 253 5.17 -22.84 0.92
C LYS A 253 5.21 -24.29 1.37
N SER A 254 5.32 -24.51 2.67
CA SER A 254 5.29 -25.85 3.26
C SER A 254 4.49 -25.83 4.54
N LYS A 255 3.84 -26.94 4.85
CA LYS A 255 3.10 -27.11 6.09
C LYS A 255 3.63 -28.32 6.84
N ALA A 256 4.02 -28.09 8.09
CA ALA A 256 4.46 -29.13 9.00
C ALA A 256 3.44 -29.28 10.13
N TYR A 257 3.27 -30.51 10.59
CA TYR A 257 2.43 -30.91 11.69
C TYR A 257 3.27 -31.68 12.71
N ILE A 258 3.11 -31.36 13.99
CA ILE A 258 3.64 -32.11 15.11
C ILE A 258 2.44 -32.70 15.85
N LEU A 259 2.40 -34.02 15.94
CA LEU A 259 1.27 -34.79 16.47
C LEU A 259 1.74 -35.63 17.65
N VAL A 260 0.98 -35.63 18.75
CA VAL A 260 1.21 -36.54 19.87
C VAL A 260 0.21 -37.69 19.80
N LYS A 261 0.71 -38.93 19.60
CA LYS A 261 -0.11 -40.15 19.59
C LYS A 261 0.53 -41.21 20.47
N ASN A 262 -0.23 -41.79 21.39
CA ASN A 262 0.22 -42.86 22.30
C ASN A 262 1.53 -42.52 23.05
N GLY A 263 1.65 -41.28 23.54
CA GLY A 263 2.86 -40.79 24.24
C GLY A 263 4.08 -40.56 23.35
N LYS A 264 3.97 -40.72 22.02
CA LYS A 264 5.04 -40.48 21.06
C LYS A 264 4.75 -39.25 20.21
N VAL A 265 5.78 -38.48 19.89
CA VAL A 265 5.71 -37.28 19.04
C VAL A 265 6.06 -37.66 17.61
N TYR A 266 5.19 -37.31 16.67
CA TYR A 266 5.36 -37.54 15.24
C TYR A 266 5.42 -36.20 14.52
N MET A 267 6.29 -36.09 13.52
CA MET A 267 6.32 -34.97 12.60
C MET A 267 5.82 -35.44 11.24
N LYS A 268 4.87 -34.70 10.66
CA LYS A 268 4.43 -34.87 9.27
C LYS A 268 4.72 -33.58 8.52
N ASN A 269 5.32 -33.67 7.35
CA ASN A 269 5.59 -32.51 6.51
C ASN A 269 5.17 -32.84 5.08
N ASN A 270 4.41 -31.95 4.45
CA ASN A 270 3.93 -32.17 3.08
C ASN A 270 5.07 -32.13 2.03
N THR A 271 6.25 -31.64 2.38
CA THR A 271 7.42 -31.59 1.47
C THR A 271 8.43 -32.71 1.68
N LEU A 272 8.34 -33.42 2.80
CA LEU A 272 9.12 -34.62 3.09
C LEU A 272 8.14 -35.78 2.90
N GLY A 273 7.95 -36.19 1.65
CA GLY A 273 7.22 -37.42 1.32
C GLY A 273 7.88 -38.61 1.99
#